data_AF-A0A2D9CDN1-F1
#
_entry.id   AF-A0A2D9CDN1-F1
#
_cell.length_a   1.000
_cell.length_b   1.000
_cell.length_c   1.000
_cell.angle_alpha   90.00
_cell.angle_beta   90.00
_cell.angle_gamma   90.00
#
_symmetry.space_group_name_H-M   'P 1'
#
loop_
_entity.id
_entity.type
_entity.pdbx_description
1 polymer ?
#
loop_
_entity_poly.entity_id
_entity_poly.type
_entity_poly.pdbx_seq_one_letter_code
_entity_poly.pdbx_strand_id
1 'polypeptide(L)'
;MVGAEMPMTSDQVIWSEQNRLHIAYDGLTPAYGASNVIAFTGTPADVLNVISVGATVVVMDDFGAEVKCYVSASVPGGAGTGQITALPYTANTIALAGLSGTVKVFVYGSEYQKGSSTPNYSATQTDGYISVDPQFSQFSNSPIIIRNKYVVNGSDMAQIGWVEVATEDGTSGYLWYLKAESETRLRFEDYLEMALVEGEIATGTAAVAAKVNGTEGMFAAISDRGNVNTGFTAAAGIDSFDAILKNLDTQGAIEENMLFLQRQTALDFDDMLASISGGYAGGTAFGLFENSEEM
;
A
#
# COMPACT_ATOMS: atom_id res chain seq x y z
N MET A 1 13.70 34.13 -17.83
CA MET A 1 14.10 32.90 -17.12
C MET A 1 13.37 32.92 -15.78
N VAL A 2 12.11 32.51 -15.80
CA VAL A 2 11.20 32.46 -14.64
C VAL A 2 10.61 31.06 -14.69
N GLY A 3 10.98 30.24 -13.72
CA GLY A 3 10.57 28.86 -13.57
C GLY A 3 11.19 28.40 -12.28
N ALA A 4 10.42 28.47 -11.20
CA ALA A 4 10.84 28.14 -9.85
C ALA A 4 10.91 26.61 -9.70
N GLU A 5 11.92 26.00 -10.30
CA GLU A 5 12.36 24.66 -9.93
C GLU A 5 13.76 24.84 -9.35
N MET A 6 13.86 24.83 -8.02
CA MET A 6 15.16 24.64 -7.39
C MET A 6 15.66 23.26 -7.86
N PRO A 7 16.88 23.17 -8.42
CA PRO A 7 17.45 21.87 -8.75
C PRO A 7 17.50 21.07 -7.47
N MET A 8 16.68 20.02 -7.39
CA MET A 8 16.70 19.11 -6.26
C MET A 8 18.08 18.46 -6.26
N THR A 9 18.87 18.69 -5.23
CA THR A 9 20.26 18.20 -5.12
C THR A 9 20.35 16.67 -4.97
N SER A 10 19.21 15.98 -4.98
CA SER A 10 19.08 14.56 -4.71
C SER A 10 18.54 13.83 -5.95
N ASP A 11 19.28 12.83 -6.42
CA ASP A 11 18.86 11.87 -7.47
C ASP A 11 17.79 10.87 -6.96
N GLN A 12 17.14 11.18 -5.84
CA GLN A 12 16.12 10.34 -5.23
C GLN A 12 15.18 11.15 -4.34
N VAL A 13 13.90 10.81 -4.40
CA VAL A 13 12.88 11.24 -3.46
C VAL A 13 12.77 10.16 -2.38
N ILE A 14 13.00 10.54 -1.13
CA ILE A 14 12.86 9.66 0.03
C ILE A 14 11.72 10.19 0.88
N TRP A 15 10.81 9.31 1.26
CA TRP A 15 9.76 9.62 2.23
C TRP A 15 9.69 8.51 3.27
N SER A 16 9.14 8.83 4.43
CA SER A 16 8.97 7.88 5.51
C SER A 16 7.51 7.81 5.91
N GLU A 17 6.98 6.60 6.01
CA GLU A 17 5.64 6.37 6.52
C GLU A 17 5.73 5.89 7.96
N GLN A 18 4.89 6.45 8.83
CA GLN A 18 4.80 5.99 10.21
C GLN A 18 4.07 4.65 10.24
N ASN A 19 4.69 3.64 10.85
CA ASN A 19 4.09 2.33 11.00
C ASN A 19 2.86 2.37 11.94
N ARG A 20 2.03 1.32 11.88
CA ARG A 20 0.83 1.21 12.73
C ARG A 20 1.19 1.37 14.20
N LEU A 21 0.31 2.04 14.95
CA LEU A 21 0.49 2.29 16.38
C LEU A 21 0.44 1.01 17.23
N HIS A 22 -0.29 -0.01 16.75
CA HIS A 22 -0.47 -1.26 17.49
C HIS A 22 0.76 -2.16 17.40
N ILE A 23 1.12 -2.74 18.54
CA ILE A 23 2.24 -3.67 18.65
C ILE A 23 1.72 -5.08 18.35
N ALA A 24 2.21 -5.66 17.26
CA ALA A 24 1.90 -7.01 16.85
C ALA A 24 3.16 -7.72 16.38
N TYR A 25 3.25 -9.02 16.65
CA TYR A 25 4.34 -9.87 16.20
C TYR A 25 3.78 -11.16 15.62
N ASP A 26 4.37 -11.58 14.50
CA ASP A 26 4.10 -12.87 13.87
C ASP A 26 5.32 -13.79 14.04
N GLY A 27 5.12 -15.09 13.86
CA GLY A 27 6.24 -16.02 13.80
C GLY A 27 6.82 -16.41 15.17
N LEU A 28 6.11 -16.17 16.26
CA LEU A 28 6.60 -16.44 17.61
C LEU A 28 6.40 -17.90 18.01
N THR A 29 7.33 -18.46 18.78
CA THR A 29 7.29 -19.87 19.19
C THR A 29 7.05 -20.00 20.70
N PRO A 30 5.87 -20.46 21.14
CA PRO A 30 5.61 -20.78 22.54
C PRO A 30 6.34 -22.05 23.00
N ALA A 31 6.78 -22.06 24.25
CA ALA A 31 7.34 -23.24 24.91
C ALA A 31 6.23 -24.17 25.42
N TYR A 32 5.46 -24.78 24.53
CA TYR A 32 4.32 -25.63 24.87
C TYR A 32 4.65 -26.69 25.94
N GLY A 33 3.79 -26.82 26.95
CA GLY A 33 3.84 -27.88 27.96
C GLY A 33 4.96 -27.76 29.01
N ALA A 34 5.88 -26.81 28.89
CA ALA A 34 6.98 -26.60 29.85
C ALA A 34 6.88 -25.25 30.59
N SER A 35 6.61 -24.16 29.86
CA SER A 35 6.51 -22.81 30.41
C SER A 35 5.60 -21.93 29.53
N ASN A 36 5.02 -20.87 30.09
CA ASN A 36 4.22 -19.89 29.34
C ASN A 36 5.08 -18.87 28.59
N VAL A 37 6.33 -19.22 28.27
CA VAL A 37 7.28 -18.37 27.57
C VAL A 37 7.03 -18.45 26.08
N ILE A 38 6.93 -17.28 25.44
CA ILE A 38 6.86 -17.10 24.00
C ILE A 38 8.17 -16.45 23.58
N ALA A 39 8.94 -17.16 22.74
CA ALA A 39 10.24 -16.70 22.29
C ALA A 39 10.17 -16.08 20.89
N PHE A 40 10.99 -15.04 20.68
CA PHE A 40 11.14 -14.33 19.41
C PHE A 40 12.12 -15.06 18.46
N THR A 41 12.26 -16.38 18.59
CA THR A 41 13.24 -17.17 17.81
C THR A 41 12.96 -17.21 16.30
N GLY A 42 11.71 -16.99 15.89
CA GLY A 42 11.30 -16.99 14.49
C GLY A 42 11.20 -15.61 13.82
N THR A 43 11.49 -14.52 14.55
CA THR A 43 11.38 -13.16 14.01
C THR A 43 12.67 -12.71 13.31
N PRO A 44 12.61 -11.78 12.33
CA PRO A 44 13.80 -11.13 11.80
C PRO A 44 14.66 -10.48 12.90
N ALA A 45 15.96 -10.34 12.67
CA ALA A 45 16.90 -9.82 13.66
C ALA A 45 16.59 -8.37 14.09
N ASP A 46 15.99 -7.59 13.19
CA ASP A 46 15.62 -6.19 13.42
C ASP A 46 14.31 -6.03 14.20
N VAL A 47 13.57 -7.12 14.41
CA VAL A 47 12.33 -7.12 15.21
C VAL A 47 12.69 -7.26 16.68
N LEU A 48 12.54 -6.16 17.42
CA LEU A 48 12.79 -6.11 18.85
C LEU A 48 11.50 -6.29 19.64
N ASN A 49 11.55 -7.10 20.70
CA ASN A 49 10.47 -7.18 21.68
C ASN A 49 10.38 -5.86 22.47
N VAL A 50 9.27 -5.14 22.31
CA VAL A 50 8.93 -3.92 23.06
C VAL A 50 7.71 -4.11 23.98
N ILE A 51 7.23 -5.34 24.14
CA ILE A 51 6.08 -5.65 25.01
C ILE A 51 6.49 -5.46 26.46
N SER A 52 5.80 -4.58 27.18
CA SER A 52 6.07 -4.33 28.60
C SER A 52 5.47 -5.40 29.51
N VAL A 53 6.04 -5.58 30.70
CA VAL A 53 5.38 -6.33 31.79
C VAL A 53 4.08 -5.61 32.15
N GLY A 54 3.01 -6.38 32.40
CA GLY A 54 1.68 -5.81 32.64
C GLY A 54 0.85 -5.59 31.38
N ALA A 55 1.42 -5.80 30.19
CA ALA A 55 0.65 -5.77 28.94
C ALA A 55 -0.36 -6.92 28.89
N THR A 56 -1.51 -6.65 28.27
CA THR A 56 -2.51 -7.67 27.96
C THR A 56 -2.48 -7.97 26.47
N VAL A 57 -2.33 -9.25 26.14
CA VAL A 57 -2.11 -9.71 24.77
C VAL A 57 -3.15 -10.73 24.34
N VAL A 58 -3.51 -10.70 23.05
CA VAL A 58 -4.18 -11.81 22.39
C VAL A 58 -3.11 -12.63 21.70
N VAL A 59 -3.05 -13.92 22.03
CA VAL A 59 -2.19 -14.89 21.36
C VAL A 59 -3.10 -15.72 20.45
N MET A 60 -2.78 -15.77 19.16
CA MET A 60 -3.51 -16.53 18.16
C MET A 60 -2.57 -17.51 17.49
N ASP A 61 -2.99 -18.75 17.27
CA ASP A 61 -2.21 -19.71 16.51
C ASP A 61 -2.53 -19.68 15.00
N ASP A 62 -1.71 -20.39 14.22
CA ASP A 62 -1.90 -20.50 12.76
C ASP A 62 -3.17 -21.30 12.38
N PHE A 63 -3.86 -21.91 13.34
CA PHE A 63 -5.03 -22.76 13.15
C PHE A 63 -6.34 -22.07 13.57
N GLY A 64 -6.28 -20.82 14.03
CA GLY A 64 -7.43 -19.99 14.40
C GLY A 64 -7.88 -20.10 15.85
N ALA A 65 -7.15 -20.79 16.72
CA ALA A 65 -7.39 -20.73 18.16
C ALA A 65 -6.78 -19.46 18.74
N GLU A 66 -7.49 -18.82 19.66
CA GLU A 66 -7.04 -17.60 20.34
C GLU A 66 -7.19 -17.70 21.85
N VAL A 67 -6.28 -17.04 22.57
CA VAL A 67 -6.38 -16.89 24.02
C VAL A 67 -5.87 -15.53 24.46
N LYS A 68 -6.55 -14.94 25.44
CA LYS A 68 -6.13 -13.70 26.10
C LYS A 68 -5.19 -14.02 27.23
N CYS A 69 -4.07 -13.31 27.28
CA CYS A 69 -3.01 -13.53 28.25
C CYS A 69 -2.56 -12.22 28.89
N TYR A 70 -2.06 -12.35 30.12
CA TYR A 70 -1.34 -11.31 30.84
C TYR A 70 0.17 -11.54 30.74
N VAL A 71 0.93 -10.49 30.43
CA VAL A 71 2.40 -10.57 30.35
C VAL A 71 3.00 -10.38 31.74
N SER A 72 3.49 -11.47 32.34
CA SER A 72 4.07 -11.46 33.69
C SER A 72 5.58 -11.19 33.72
N ALA A 73 6.27 -11.39 32.59
CA ALA A 73 7.68 -11.08 32.44
C ALA A 73 7.96 -10.76 30.97
N SER A 74 8.91 -9.86 30.73
CA SER A 74 9.36 -9.51 29.39
C SER A 74 10.87 -9.28 29.39
N VAL A 75 11.53 -9.84 28.40
CA VAL A 75 12.95 -9.63 28.11
C VAL A 75 13.02 -8.90 26.78
N PRO A 76 13.42 -7.61 26.77
CA PRO A 76 13.64 -6.88 25.54
C PRO A 76 14.82 -7.47 24.76
N GLY A 77 14.70 -7.49 23.44
CA GLY A 77 15.73 -8.02 22.56
C GLY A 77 15.16 -8.54 21.24
N GLY A 78 16.05 -8.78 20.29
CA GLY A 78 15.71 -9.34 18.98
C GLY A 78 15.66 -10.87 18.98
N ALA A 79 15.79 -11.45 17.79
CA ALA A 79 15.70 -12.88 17.59
C ALA A 79 16.60 -13.69 18.55
N GLY A 80 16.03 -14.72 19.19
CA GLY A 80 16.74 -15.60 20.13
C GLY A 80 17.02 -15.02 21.53
N THR A 81 16.86 -13.71 21.73
CA THR A 81 17.03 -13.04 23.04
C THR A 81 15.71 -12.53 23.60
N GLY A 82 14.86 -11.96 22.75
CA GLY A 82 13.55 -11.44 23.12
C GLY A 82 12.59 -12.56 23.54
N GLN A 83 11.96 -12.40 24.70
CA GLN A 83 11.01 -13.36 25.24
C GLN A 83 9.95 -12.65 26.08
N ILE A 84 8.74 -13.19 26.08
CA ILE A 84 7.68 -12.79 27.03
C ILE A 84 7.15 -14.03 27.74
N THR A 85 6.68 -13.87 28.98
CA THR A 85 5.91 -14.90 29.68
C THR A 85 4.45 -14.46 29.68
N ALA A 86 3.62 -15.15 28.90
CA ALA A 86 2.21 -14.82 28.69
C ALA A 86 1.31 -15.82 29.42
N LEU A 87 0.72 -15.39 30.53
CA LEU A 87 -0.17 -16.20 31.36
C LEU A 87 -1.60 -16.16 30.81
N PRO A 88 -2.17 -17.26 30.31
CA PRO A 88 -3.53 -17.27 29.79
C PRO A 88 -4.57 -17.06 30.89
N TYR A 89 -5.66 -16.35 30.58
CA TYR A 89 -6.72 -16.10 31.57
C TYR A 89 -7.62 -17.30 31.82
N THR A 90 -7.83 -18.15 30.82
CA THR A 90 -8.80 -19.26 30.87
C THR A 90 -8.14 -20.61 31.09
N ALA A 91 -6.81 -20.69 31.06
CA ALA A 91 -6.05 -21.93 31.20
C ALA A 91 -4.71 -21.71 31.91
N ASN A 92 -4.18 -22.75 32.54
CA ASN A 92 -2.90 -22.66 33.25
C ASN A 92 -1.69 -22.58 32.30
N THR A 93 -1.82 -23.11 31.08
CA THR A 93 -0.76 -23.03 30.06
C THR A 93 -1.31 -22.71 28.68
N ILE A 94 -0.46 -22.12 27.82
CA ILE A 94 -0.81 -21.84 26.42
C ILE A 94 -1.23 -23.11 25.68
N ALA A 95 -0.57 -24.25 25.96
CA ALA A 95 -0.95 -25.55 25.41
C ALA A 95 -2.34 -26.00 25.87
N LEU A 96 -2.67 -25.82 27.16
CA LEU A 96 -3.99 -26.15 27.70
C LEU A 96 -5.09 -25.19 27.24
N ALA A 97 -4.73 -23.99 26.78
CA ALA A 97 -5.66 -23.09 26.11
C ALA A 97 -6.04 -23.55 24.69
N GLY A 98 -5.42 -24.62 24.19
CA GLY A 98 -5.72 -25.21 22.90
C GLY A 98 -4.91 -24.66 21.72
N LEU A 99 -3.90 -23.82 21.99
CA LEU A 99 -3.02 -23.29 20.95
C LEU A 99 -1.95 -24.32 20.56
N SER A 100 -1.57 -24.32 19.28
CA SER A 100 -0.51 -25.18 18.73
C SER A 100 0.27 -24.51 17.60
N GLY A 101 1.55 -24.86 17.44
CA GLY A 101 2.39 -24.33 16.36
C GLY A 101 2.91 -22.93 16.62
N THR A 102 3.07 -22.14 15.56
CA THR A 102 3.54 -20.76 15.68
C THR A 102 2.38 -19.86 16.09
N VAL A 103 2.69 -18.77 16.80
CA VAL A 103 1.67 -17.83 17.26
C VAL A 103 1.94 -16.40 16.81
N LYS A 104 0.84 -15.67 16.66
CA LYS A 104 0.77 -14.23 16.52
C LYS A 104 0.39 -13.62 17.86
N VAL A 105 1.05 -12.56 18.25
CA VAL A 105 0.80 -11.86 19.52
C VAL A 105 0.44 -10.42 19.23
N PHE A 106 -0.73 -9.99 19.70
CA PHE A 106 -1.24 -8.64 19.56
C PHE A 106 -1.46 -8.00 20.93
N VAL A 107 -0.89 -6.82 21.17
CA VAL A 107 -1.09 -6.06 22.42
C VAL A 107 -2.36 -5.21 22.30
N TYR A 108 -3.36 -5.48 23.15
CA TYR A 108 -4.62 -4.73 23.16
C TYR A 108 -4.77 -3.76 24.33
N GLY A 109 -3.87 -3.83 25.32
CA GLY A 109 -3.96 -2.98 26.50
C GLY A 109 -2.94 -3.36 27.57
N SER A 110 -3.24 -2.96 28.81
CA SER A 110 -2.46 -3.31 29.98
C SER A 110 -3.36 -3.41 31.21
N GLU A 111 -2.94 -4.21 32.18
CA GLU A 111 -3.65 -4.41 33.44
C GLU A 111 -2.67 -4.30 34.60
N TYR A 112 -3.02 -3.50 35.61
CA TYR A 112 -2.17 -3.29 36.78
C TYR A 112 -3.00 -3.34 38.06
N GLN A 113 -2.39 -3.84 39.13
CA GLN A 113 -3.01 -3.86 40.45
C GLN A 113 -3.27 -2.42 40.94
N LYS A 114 -4.39 -2.22 41.62
CA LYS A 114 -4.71 -0.91 42.22
C LYS A 114 -3.58 -0.41 43.13
N GLY A 115 -3.07 0.78 42.83
CA GLY A 115 -2.00 1.42 43.60
C GLY A 115 -0.58 1.01 43.21
N SER A 116 -0.39 0.26 42.12
CA SER A 116 0.95 -0.03 41.59
C SER A 116 1.61 1.20 40.97
N SER A 117 2.94 1.27 41.04
CA SER A 117 3.74 2.21 40.27
C SER A 117 4.12 1.62 38.92
N THR A 118 4.27 2.47 37.91
CA THR A 118 4.76 2.11 36.57
C THR A 118 6.13 2.74 36.34
N PRO A 119 7.22 2.20 36.95
CA PRO A 119 8.56 2.71 36.71
C PRO A 119 8.98 2.46 35.26
N ASN A 120 9.89 3.28 34.73
CA ASN A 120 10.45 3.02 33.41
C ASN A 120 11.36 1.78 33.43
N TYR A 121 11.36 1.03 32.33
CA TYR A 121 12.31 -0.05 32.12
C TYR A 121 13.75 0.46 32.17
N SER A 122 14.62 -0.28 32.88
CA SER A 122 16.07 -0.09 32.83
C SER A 122 16.78 -1.41 33.10
N ALA A 123 18.09 -1.48 32.83
CA ALA A 123 18.87 -2.70 33.11
C ALA A 123 18.81 -3.15 34.58
N THR A 124 18.49 -2.23 35.51
CA THR A 124 18.34 -2.49 36.94
C THR A 124 16.87 -2.63 37.37
N GLN A 125 15.91 -2.31 36.48
CA GLN A 125 14.46 -2.43 36.69
C GLN A 125 13.83 -3.07 35.45
N THR A 126 13.91 -4.40 35.38
CA THR A 126 13.45 -5.21 34.23
C THR A 126 11.93 -5.33 34.15
N ASP A 127 11.21 -5.05 35.23
CA ASP A 127 9.74 -5.08 35.29
C ASP A 127 9.11 -3.72 34.97
N GLY A 128 9.92 -2.75 34.57
CA GLY A 128 9.44 -1.41 34.21
C GLY A 128 8.76 -1.37 32.84
N TYR A 129 8.02 -0.29 32.61
CA TYR A 129 7.37 -0.01 31.33
C TYR A 129 8.40 0.37 30.26
N ILE A 130 8.35 -0.32 29.13
CA ILE A 130 9.21 -0.07 27.97
C ILE A 130 8.56 1.05 27.16
N SER A 131 9.28 2.17 27.02
CA SER A 131 8.85 3.24 26.11
C SER A 131 9.02 2.77 24.67
N VAL A 132 8.00 3.01 23.85
CA VAL A 132 8.00 2.63 22.43
C VAL A 132 8.11 3.89 21.60
N ASP A 133 9.18 3.97 20.81
CA ASP A 133 9.37 5.04 19.84
C ASP A 133 8.70 4.69 18.51
N PRO A 134 8.14 5.68 17.79
CA PRO A 134 7.53 5.45 16.49
C PRO A 134 8.54 4.87 15.51
N GLN A 135 8.16 3.76 14.87
CA GLN A 135 8.96 3.13 13.82
C GLN A 135 8.54 3.70 12.47
N PHE A 136 9.53 4.02 11.64
CA PHE A 136 9.33 4.56 10.30
C PHE A 136 9.84 3.58 9.26
N SER A 137 9.03 3.33 8.23
CA SER A 137 9.48 2.65 7.02
C SER A 137 9.89 3.70 6.01
N GLN A 138 11.12 3.61 5.49
CA GLN A 138 11.65 4.54 4.51
C GLN A 138 11.48 3.97 3.11
N PHE A 139 10.91 4.79 2.22
CA PHE A 139 10.72 4.48 0.82
C PHE A 139 11.50 5.47 -0.03
N SER A 140 11.89 5.02 -1.22
CA SER A 140 12.76 5.80 -2.07
C SER A 140 12.46 5.55 -3.54
N ASN A 141 12.19 6.61 -4.31
CA ASN A 141 11.96 6.55 -5.75
C ASN A 141 12.93 7.48 -6.47
N SER A 142 13.54 7.00 -7.56
CA SER A 142 14.47 7.79 -8.37
C SER A 142 13.74 8.40 -9.57
N PRO A 143 13.93 9.70 -9.86
CA PRO A 143 13.42 10.29 -11.09
C PRO A 143 14.16 9.73 -12.31
N ILE A 144 13.48 9.66 -13.45
CA ILE A 144 14.09 9.31 -14.73
C ILE A 144 14.31 10.55 -15.60
N ILE A 145 15.31 10.48 -16.47
CA ILE A 145 15.62 11.55 -17.43
C ILE A 145 15.06 11.19 -18.80
N ILE A 146 14.04 11.93 -19.25
CA ILE A 146 13.48 11.80 -20.60
C ILE A 146 14.13 12.84 -21.51
N ARG A 147 14.60 12.41 -22.69
CA ARG A 147 15.22 13.29 -23.69
C ARG A 147 14.48 13.16 -25.02
N ASN A 148 14.16 14.29 -25.63
CA ASN A 148 13.64 14.35 -27.00
C ASN A 148 14.45 15.33 -27.85
N LYS A 149 14.52 15.10 -29.16
CA LYS A 149 15.25 15.94 -30.12
C LYS A 149 14.46 16.09 -31.42
N TYR A 150 14.25 17.33 -31.85
CA TYR A 150 13.74 17.66 -33.18
C TYR A 150 14.89 18.14 -34.07
N VAL A 151 15.03 17.56 -35.26
CA VAL A 151 16.07 17.94 -36.25
C VAL A 151 15.42 18.06 -37.62
N VAL A 152 15.72 19.14 -38.34
CA VAL A 152 15.34 19.32 -39.75
C VAL A 152 16.60 19.17 -40.60
N ASN A 153 16.56 18.30 -41.60
CA ASN A 153 17.64 18.18 -42.59
C ASN A 153 17.41 19.22 -43.69
N GLY A 154 18.43 20.01 -44.02
CA GLY A 154 18.34 21.16 -44.93
C GLY A 154 17.88 20.87 -46.37
N SER A 155 17.73 19.61 -46.77
CA SER A 155 17.18 19.19 -48.07
C SER A 155 15.64 19.14 -48.10
N ASP A 156 14.98 18.94 -46.95
CA ASP A 156 13.50 18.86 -46.87
C ASP A 156 12.83 20.23 -46.86
N MET A 157 13.60 21.32 -46.83
CA MET A 157 13.11 22.67 -47.11
C MET A 157 12.72 22.87 -48.59
N ALA A 158 13.01 21.92 -49.48
CA ALA A 158 12.64 22.00 -50.90
C ALA A 158 11.31 21.29 -51.23
N GLN A 159 10.78 20.44 -50.33
CA GLN A 159 9.47 19.80 -50.46
C GLN A 159 8.44 20.51 -49.55
N ILE A 160 8.46 21.85 -49.60
CA ILE A 160 7.48 22.70 -48.92
C ILE A 160 6.24 22.79 -49.81
N GLY A 161 5.16 22.11 -49.40
CA GLY A 161 3.81 22.48 -49.85
C GLY A 161 3.38 23.73 -49.07
N TRP A 162 3.27 24.86 -49.76
CA TRP A 162 2.81 26.11 -49.17
C TRP A 162 1.28 26.10 -49.09
N VAL A 163 0.70 26.17 -47.89
CA VAL A 163 -0.73 26.48 -47.72
C VAL A 163 -0.82 27.92 -47.23
N GLU A 164 -1.21 28.81 -48.13
CA GLU A 164 -1.46 30.22 -47.84
C GLU A 164 -2.79 30.34 -47.09
N VAL A 165 -2.75 30.93 -45.89
CA VAL A 165 -3.97 31.33 -45.18
C VAL A 165 -4.02 32.85 -45.22
N ALA A 166 -4.89 33.38 -46.07
CA ALA A 166 -5.18 34.81 -46.09
C ALA A 166 -6.19 35.13 -44.99
N THR A 167 -5.84 35.96 -44.02
CA THR A 167 -6.83 36.63 -43.18
C THR A 167 -7.50 37.74 -43.97
N GLU A 168 -8.75 38.08 -43.62
CA GLU A 168 -9.62 39.05 -44.33
C GLU A 168 -9.00 40.46 -44.46
N ASP A 169 -7.93 40.75 -43.72
CA ASP A 169 -7.20 42.02 -43.71
C ASP A 169 -5.88 41.99 -44.52
N GLY A 170 -5.74 41.03 -45.45
CA GLY A 170 -4.65 40.99 -46.44
C GLY A 170 -3.25 40.66 -45.90
N THR A 171 -3.14 40.19 -44.66
CA THR A 171 -1.87 39.73 -44.09
C THR A 171 -1.65 38.25 -44.43
N SER A 172 -0.64 37.95 -45.26
CA SER A 172 -0.27 36.59 -45.66
C SER A 172 0.86 36.04 -44.78
N GLY A 173 0.72 34.82 -44.25
CA GLY A 173 1.73 34.16 -43.42
C GLY A 173 1.87 32.67 -43.73
N TYR A 174 3.10 32.13 -43.57
CA TYR A 174 3.43 30.72 -43.80
C TYR A 174 3.65 29.98 -42.47
N LEU A 175 2.77 29.03 -42.12
CA LEU A 175 2.82 28.30 -40.83
C LEU A 175 2.87 26.77 -41.02
N TRP A 176 4.03 26.22 -41.36
CA TRP A 176 4.26 24.75 -41.38
C TRP A 176 5.36 24.28 -40.41
N TYR A 177 6.36 25.13 -40.12
CA TYR A 177 7.48 24.80 -39.23
C TYR A 177 7.06 24.53 -37.78
N LEU A 178 5.93 25.10 -37.34
CA LEU A 178 5.40 24.96 -35.97
C LEU A 178 4.65 23.64 -35.73
N LYS A 179 4.17 22.95 -36.78
CA LYS A 179 3.38 21.73 -36.60
C LYS A 179 4.26 20.55 -36.17
N ALA A 180 5.36 20.31 -36.88
CA ALA A 180 6.25 19.19 -36.58
C ALA A 180 6.97 19.36 -35.23
N GLU A 181 7.36 20.60 -34.88
CA GLU A 181 7.86 20.91 -33.54
C GLU A 181 6.77 20.69 -32.48
N SER A 182 5.54 21.17 -32.71
CA SER A 182 4.41 20.96 -31.79
C SER A 182 4.10 19.48 -31.59
N GLU A 183 4.16 18.65 -32.63
CA GLU A 183 3.99 17.20 -32.49
C GLU A 183 5.11 16.57 -31.67
N THR A 184 6.36 17.03 -31.83
CA THR A 184 7.46 16.52 -30.99
C THR A 184 7.32 16.92 -29.53
N ARG A 185 6.72 18.08 -29.25
CA ARG A 185 6.38 18.50 -27.89
C ARG A 185 5.24 17.66 -27.31
N LEU A 186 4.15 17.45 -28.05
CA LEU A 186 3.05 16.60 -27.62
C LEU A 186 3.50 15.17 -27.30
N ARG A 187 4.42 14.60 -28.10
CA ARG A 187 5.02 13.28 -27.78
C ARG A 187 5.86 13.31 -26.50
N PHE A 188 6.55 14.41 -26.22
CA PHE A 188 7.32 14.53 -24.99
C PHE A 188 6.40 14.64 -23.77
N GLU A 189 5.31 15.40 -23.87
CA GLU A 189 4.27 15.49 -22.83
C GLU A 189 3.62 14.12 -22.58
N ASP A 190 3.26 13.39 -23.65
CA ASP A 190 2.75 12.01 -23.56
C ASP A 190 3.77 11.07 -22.90
N TYR A 191 5.05 11.13 -23.26
CA TYR A 191 6.10 10.33 -22.59
C TYR A 191 6.28 10.70 -21.13
N LEU A 192 6.09 11.96 -20.76
CA LEU A 192 6.15 12.41 -19.37
C LEU A 192 4.99 11.81 -18.56
N GLU A 193 3.77 11.88 -19.08
CA GLU A 193 2.59 11.30 -18.43
C GLU A 193 2.70 9.78 -18.32
N MET A 194 3.01 9.10 -19.43
CA MET A 194 3.13 7.65 -19.46
C MET A 194 4.26 7.13 -18.57
N ALA A 195 5.38 7.86 -18.44
CA ALA A 195 6.47 7.47 -17.54
C ALA A 195 6.07 7.52 -16.05
N LEU A 196 5.20 8.45 -15.66
CA LEU A 196 4.69 8.54 -14.29
C LEU A 196 3.65 7.46 -13.99
N VAL A 197 2.90 7.03 -14.99
CA VAL A 197 1.83 6.03 -14.82
C VAL A 197 2.37 4.59 -14.90
N GLU A 198 3.14 4.28 -15.94
CA GLU A 198 3.62 2.93 -16.28
C GLU A 198 5.09 2.68 -15.90
N GLY A 199 5.72 3.59 -15.16
CA GLY A 199 7.10 3.43 -14.73
C GLY A 199 7.29 2.18 -13.87
N GLU A 200 8.36 1.43 -14.13
CA GLU A 200 8.80 0.32 -13.29
C GLU A 200 10.27 0.48 -12.87
N ILE A 201 10.59 -0.02 -11.67
CA ILE A 201 11.96 -0.10 -11.18
C ILE A 201 12.70 -1.20 -11.96
N ALA A 202 13.88 -0.87 -12.45
CA ALA A 202 14.72 -1.82 -13.18
C ALA A 202 15.35 -2.85 -12.23
N THR A 203 14.70 -4.00 -12.07
CA THR A 203 15.23 -5.13 -11.27
C THR A 203 16.02 -6.14 -12.10
N GLY A 204 15.87 -6.11 -13.43
CA GLY A 204 16.56 -7.00 -14.36
C GLY A 204 18.05 -6.69 -14.54
N THR A 205 18.89 -7.73 -14.57
CA THR A 205 20.36 -7.62 -14.65
C THR A 205 20.86 -6.80 -15.85
N ALA A 206 20.16 -6.85 -16.99
CA ALA A 206 20.53 -6.11 -18.19
C ALA A 206 20.35 -4.59 -18.06
N ALA A 207 19.27 -4.14 -17.41
CA ALA A 207 18.99 -2.71 -17.20
C ALA A 207 19.91 -2.10 -16.14
N VAL A 208 20.21 -2.85 -15.08
CA VAL A 208 21.21 -2.48 -14.07
C VAL A 208 22.60 -2.34 -14.70
N ALA A 209 22.99 -3.26 -15.57
CA ALA A 209 24.26 -3.17 -16.31
C ALA A 209 24.33 -1.92 -17.23
N ALA A 210 23.19 -1.47 -17.74
CA ALA A 210 23.07 -0.24 -18.51
C ALA A 210 23.01 1.05 -17.64
N LYS A 211 23.09 0.92 -16.31
CA LYS A 211 22.96 2.02 -15.33
C LYS A 211 21.63 2.78 -15.46
N VAL A 212 20.57 2.06 -15.80
CA VAL A 212 19.21 2.59 -15.83
C VAL A 212 18.48 2.00 -14.64
N ASN A 213 18.11 2.84 -13.68
CA ASN A 213 17.47 2.40 -12.44
C ASN A 213 15.94 2.25 -12.58
N GLY A 214 15.34 2.88 -13.60
CA GLY A 214 13.89 3.00 -13.70
C GLY A 214 13.30 3.95 -12.66
N THR A 215 11.98 4.11 -12.68
CA THR A 215 11.22 4.87 -11.67
C THR A 215 9.98 4.07 -11.32
N GLU A 216 9.58 4.08 -10.05
CA GLU A 216 8.29 3.50 -9.65
C GLU A 216 7.16 4.43 -10.10
N GLY A 217 6.37 3.98 -11.08
CA GLY A 217 5.16 4.64 -11.54
C GLY A 217 3.95 4.30 -10.67
N MET A 218 2.82 4.95 -10.94
CA MET A 218 1.59 4.79 -10.16
C MET A 218 1.09 3.34 -10.10
N PHE A 219 1.11 2.61 -11.22
CA PHE A 219 0.60 1.24 -11.24
C PHE A 219 1.51 0.25 -10.51
N ALA A 220 2.83 0.39 -10.65
CA ALA A 220 3.79 -0.42 -9.90
C ALA A 220 3.66 -0.18 -8.38
N ALA A 221 3.51 1.08 -7.96
CA ALA A 221 3.30 1.41 -6.55
C ALA A 221 1.99 0.79 -6.00
N ILE A 222 0.89 0.85 -6.78
CA ILE A 222 -0.40 0.28 -6.37
C ILE A 222 -0.35 -1.26 -6.39
N SER A 223 0.34 -1.89 -7.33
CA SER A 223 0.43 -3.37 -7.36
C SER A 223 1.20 -3.92 -6.17
N ASP A 224 2.26 -3.22 -5.76
CA ASP A 224 3.16 -3.71 -4.72
C ASP A 224 2.64 -3.38 -3.31
N ARG A 225 1.99 -2.22 -3.15
CA ARG A 225 1.58 -1.69 -1.83
C ARG A 225 0.09 -1.43 -1.67
N GLY A 226 -0.66 -1.41 -2.76
CA GLY A 226 -2.09 -1.10 -2.77
C GLY A 226 -2.99 -2.33 -2.59
N ASN A 227 -4.29 -2.05 -2.52
CA ASN A 227 -5.32 -3.08 -2.43
C ASN A 227 -5.61 -3.65 -3.83
N VAL A 228 -5.02 -4.79 -4.13
CA VAL A 228 -5.23 -5.51 -5.40
C VAL A 228 -6.21 -6.66 -5.18
N ASN A 229 -7.38 -6.57 -5.81
CA ASN A 229 -8.32 -7.68 -5.88
C ASN A 229 -8.18 -8.41 -7.22
N THR A 230 -7.76 -9.68 -7.18
CA THR A 230 -7.63 -10.52 -8.38
C THR A 230 -8.80 -11.49 -8.49
N GLY A 231 -9.29 -11.72 -9.71
CA GLY A 231 -10.34 -12.71 -9.95
C GLY A 231 -11.77 -12.22 -9.65
N PHE A 232 -12.01 -10.92 -9.64
CA PHE A 232 -13.38 -10.40 -9.67
C PHE A 232 -14.12 -10.97 -10.89
N THR A 233 -15.30 -11.55 -10.66
CA THR A 233 -16.18 -12.02 -11.73
C THR A 233 -17.59 -11.53 -11.47
N ALA A 234 -18.15 -10.83 -12.45
CA ALA A 234 -19.54 -10.38 -12.43
C ALA A 234 -20.56 -11.52 -12.50
N ALA A 235 -20.12 -12.75 -12.82
CA ALA A 235 -21.00 -13.90 -12.98
C ALA A 235 -21.78 -14.26 -11.70
N ALA A 236 -21.27 -13.86 -10.52
CA ALA A 236 -21.92 -14.10 -9.23
C ALA A 236 -22.89 -12.96 -8.80
N GLY A 237 -23.08 -11.92 -9.61
CA GLY A 237 -23.94 -10.79 -9.25
C GLY A 237 -23.34 -9.89 -8.17
N ILE A 238 -24.16 -9.04 -7.55
CA ILE A 238 -23.72 -8.01 -6.57
C ILE A 238 -22.99 -8.62 -5.36
N ASP A 239 -23.24 -9.88 -5.03
CA ASP A 239 -22.55 -10.61 -3.95
C ASP A 239 -21.03 -10.67 -4.16
N SER A 240 -20.56 -10.50 -5.41
CA SER A 240 -19.13 -10.39 -5.71
C SER A 240 -18.49 -9.07 -5.22
N PHE A 241 -19.28 -8.02 -4.98
CA PHE A 241 -18.80 -6.78 -4.35
C PHE A 241 -18.41 -6.97 -2.89
N ASP A 242 -18.96 -7.96 -2.18
CA ASP A 242 -18.53 -8.28 -0.82
C ASP A 242 -17.04 -8.66 -0.76
N ALA A 243 -16.52 -9.27 -1.81
CA ALA A 243 -15.09 -9.58 -1.90
C ALA A 243 -14.23 -8.30 -2.02
N ILE A 244 -14.72 -7.31 -2.75
CA ILE A 244 -14.07 -5.99 -2.86
C ILE A 244 -14.13 -5.29 -1.50
N LEU A 245 -15.30 -5.25 -0.85
CA LEU A 245 -15.46 -4.63 0.47
C LEU A 245 -14.57 -5.28 1.53
N LYS A 246 -14.48 -6.61 1.55
CA LYS A 246 -13.56 -7.33 2.45
C LYS A 246 -12.10 -6.97 2.21
N ASN A 247 -11.70 -6.78 0.96
CA ASN A 247 -10.35 -6.35 0.62
C ASN A 247 -10.08 -4.91 1.08
N LEU A 248 -11.04 -4.00 0.87
CA LEU A 248 -10.93 -2.61 1.32
C LEU A 248 -10.88 -2.48 2.85
N ASP A 249 -11.66 -3.28 3.57
CA ASP A 249 -11.69 -3.27 5.04
C ASP A 249 -10.35 -3.69 5.68
N THR A 250 -9.50 -4.42 4.96
CA THR A 250 -8.16 -4.80 5.48
C THR A 250 -7.26 -3.61 5.81
N GLN A 251 -7.48 -2.45 5.17
CA GLN A 251 -6.69 -1.23 5.38
C GLN A 251 -7.42 -0.18 6.25
N GLY A 252 -8.52 -0.58 6.90
CA GLY A 252 -9.41 0.33 7.62
C GLY A 252 -10.45 0.92 6.68
N ALA A 253 -11.71 0.92 7.11
CA ALA A 253 -12.84 1.39 6.32
C ALA A 253 -12.69 2.87 5.90
N ILE A 254 -12.09 3.12 4.73
CA ILE A 254 -12.02 4.43 4.10
C ILE A 254 -13.40 4.72 3.48
N GLU A 255 -13.97 5.88 3.79
CA GLU A 255 -15.33 6.27 3.36
C GLU A 255 -15.45 6.46 1.84
N GLU A 256 -14.34 6.75 1.15
CA GLU A 256 -14.30 6.97 -0.29
C GLU A 256 -13.13 6.20 -0.93
N ASN A 257 -13.42 5.42 -1.99
CA ASN A 257 -12.41 4.63 -2.69
C ASN A 257 -12.48 4.88 -4.20
N MET A 258 -11.32 5.00 -4.84
CA MET A 258 -11.20 5.04 -6.30
C MET A 258 -10.71 3.69 -6.82
N LEU A 259 -11.40 3.15 -7.81
CA LEU A 259 -11.09 1.86 -8.43
C LEU A 259 -10.47 2.07 -9.81
N PHE A 260 -9.28 1.52 -10.01
CA PHE A 260 -8.69 1.39 -11.35
C PHE A 260 -9.06 0.04 -11.93
N LEU A 261 -9.74 0.05 -13.07
CA LEU A 261 -10.37 -1.12 -13.66
C LEU A 261 -9.90 -1.29 -15.09
N GLN A 262 -9.61 -2.53 -15.48
CA GLN A 262 -9.49 -2.86 -16.89
C GLN A 262 -10.86 -2.74 -17.58
N ARG A 263 -10.86 -2.44 -18.89
CA ARG A 263 -12.09 -2.19 -19.66
C ARG A 263 -13.11 -3.33 -19.57
N GLN A 264 -12.68 -4.59 -19.53
CA GLN A 264 -13.61 -5.71 -19.37
C GLN A 264 -14.34 -5.65 -18.03
N THR A 265 -13.62 -5.42 -16.94
CA THR A 265 -14.21 -5.33 -15.60
C THR A 265 -15.12 -4.12 -15.45
N ALA A 266 -14.82 -3.01 -16.15
CA ALA A 266 -15.73 -1.87 -16.21
C ALA A 266 -17.05 -2.20 -16.94
N LEU A 267 -16.99 -2.98 -18.04
CA LEU A 267 -18.19 -3.47 -18.73
C LEU A 267 -18.95 -4.48 -17.88
N ASP A 268 -18.23 -5.36 -17.17
CA ASP A 268 -18.83 -6.33 -16.27
C ASP A 268 -19.61 -5.64 -15.12
N PHE A 269 -19.11 -4.52 -14.59
CA PHE A 269 -19.84 -3.68 -13.64
C PHE A 269 -21.07 -3.01 -14.24
N ASP A 270 -20.96 -2.51 -15.48
CA ASP A 270 -22.10 -1.93 -16.22
C ASP A 270 -23.21 -2.98 -16.42
N ASP A 271 -22.85 -4.16 -16.91
CA ASP A 271 -23.77 -5.29 -17.10
C ASP A 271 -24.42 -5.74 -15.78
N MET A 272 -23.67 -5.75 -14.68
CA MET A 272 -24.22 -6.04 -13.34
C MET A 272 -25.24 -5.00 -12.91
N LEU A 273 -24.93 -3.72 -13.03
CA LEU A 273 -25.85 -2.63 -12.64
C LEU A 273 -27.09 -2.60 -13.54
N ALA A 274 -26.93 -2.88 -14.83
CA ALA A 274 -28.05 -3.05 -15.77
C ALA A 274 -28.93 -4.24 -15.39
N SER A 275 -28.35 -5.35 -14.92
CA SER A 275 -29.12 -6.53 -14.47
C SER A 275 -30.00 -6.26 -13.25
N ILE A 276 -29.56 -5.36 -12.35
CA ILE A 276 -30.37 -4.90 -11.20
C ILE A 276 -31.59 -4.11 -11.68
N SER A 277 -31.41 -3.26 -12.70
CA SER A 277 -32.50 -2.51 -13.34
C SER A 277 -33.49 -3.41 -14.09
N GLY A 278 -33.02 -4.55 -14.61
CA GLY A 278 -33.82 -5.51 -15.37
C GLY A 278 -34.77 -6.39 -14.54
N GLY A 279 -34.57 -6.49 -13.22
CA GLY A 279 -35.45 -7.19 -12.28
C GLY A 279 -35.69 -8.68 -12.58
N TYR A 280 -35.09 -9.59 -11.80
CA TYR A 280 -35.35 -11.05 -11.90
C TYR A 280 -36.82 -11.46 -11.63
N ALA A 281 -37.70 -10.51 -11.28
CA ALA A 281 -39.14 -10.71 -11.07
C ALA A 281 -39.99 -9.50 -11.49
N GLY A 282 -39.58 -8.74 -12.52
CA GLY A 282 -40.42 -7.67 -13.09
C GLY A 282 -40.57 -6.41 -12.24
N GLY A 283 -39.64 -6.14 -11.32
CA GLY A 283 -39.52 -4.87 -10.62
C GLY A 283 -38.33 -4.07 -11.16
N THR A 284 -38.59 -2.88 -11.71
CA THR A 284 -37.55 -1.90 -12.07
C THR A 284 -37.09 -1.17 -10.81
N ALA A 285 -35.78 -1.17 -10.56
CA ALA A 285 -35.19 -0.40 -9.46
C ALA A 285 -35.13 1.09 -9.84
N PHE A 286 -36.20 1.83 -9.54
CA PHE A 286 -36.22 3.29 -9.69
C PHE A 286 -35.27 3.94 -8.68
N GLY A 287 -34.55 4.98 -9.11
CA GLY A 287 -33.69 5.79 -8.22
C GLY A 287 -32.19 5.47 -8.17
N LEU A 288 -31.67 4.47 -8.89
CA LEU A 288 -30.22 4.17 -8.85
C LEU A 288 -29.35 5.19 -9.63
N PHE A 289 -29.92 5.91 -10.61
CA PHE A 289 -29.21 6.90 -11.45
C PHE A 289 -30.17 7.98 -12.02
N GLU A 290 -31.14 8.44 -11.23
CA GLU A 290 -32.29 9.26 -11.69
C GLU A 290 -33.15 8.54 -12.75
N ASN A 291 -33.78 7.43 -12.37
CA ASN A 291 -34.86 6.84 -13.16
C ASN A 291 -36.17 7.05 -12.39
N SER A 292 -36.89 8.12 -12.73
CA SER A 292 -38.12 8.56 -12.06
C SER A 292 -39.36 7.97 -12.72
N GLU A 293 -40.34 7.61 -11.89
CA GLU A 293 -41.67 8.15 -12.17
C GLU A 293 -42.26 8.95 -10.98
N GLU A 294 -41.89 8.70 -9.72
CA GLU A 294 -42.26 9.58 -8.58
C GLU A 294 -41.20 9.61 -7.46
N MET A 295 -40.09 10.32 -7.68
CA MET A 295 -39.36 10.98 -6.57
C MET A 295 -39.73 12.46 -6.55
#